data_AF-A0A964L0M1-F1
#
_entry.id   AF-A0A964L0M1-F1
#
_cell.length_a   1.000
_cell.length_b   1.000
_cell.length_c   1.000
_cell.angle_alpha   90.00
_cell.angle_beta   90.00
_cell.angle_gamma   90.00
#
_symmetry.space_group_name_H-M   'P 1'
#
loop_
_entity.id
_entity.type
_entity.pdbx_description
1 polymer ?
#
loop_
_entity_poly.entity_id
_entity_poly.type
_entity_poly.pdbx_seq_one_letter_code
_entity_poly.pdbx_strand_id
1 'polypeptide(L)'
;MFAPGGLASLIMMNLQMARWRKLGRLLPAYAALLGAGSAVLVVAFALIEMVYHRQLGGSAGAMLLFLGLQLDTSSARSWLGAFGLLIAAGLVFRPVLRRFSVQWNAAQHEIEQALQSEGGLP
;
A
#
# COMPACT_ATOMS: atom_id res chain seq x y z
N MET A 1 27.12 -7.26 13.16
CA MET A 1 27.02 -7.03 11.70
C MET A 1 25.67 -7.53 11.23
N PHE A 2 24.75 -6.64 10.84
CA PHE A 2 23.48 -7.06 10.22
C PHE A 2 23.78 -7.58 8.83
N ALA A 3 23.37 -8.82 8.53
CA ALA A 3 23.49 -9.37 7.19
C ALA A 3 22.67 -8.50 6.22
N PRO A 4 23.31 -7.76 5.31
CA PRO A 4 22.62 -6.79 4.46
C PRO A 4 21.77 -7.54 3.44
N GLY A 5 20.47 -7.19 3.39
CA GLY A 5 19.57 -7.57 2.28
C GLY A 5 18.53 -8.68 2.55
N GLY A 6 18.49 -9.30 3.74
CA GLY A 6 17.53 -10.37 4.04
C GLY A 6 16.23 -9.92 4.74
N LEU A 7 15.16 -10.74 4.67
CA LEU A 7 13.90 -10.53 5.44
C LEU A 7 14.13 -10.32 6.95
N ALA A 8 15.18 -10.94 7.50
CA ALA A 8 15.58 -10.77 8.89
C ALA A 8 15.97 -9.32 9.23
N SER A 9 16.55 -8.56 8.29
CA SER A 9 16.86 -7.15 8.53
C SER A 9 15.57 -6.32 8.62
N LEU A 10 14.58 -6.59 7.77
CA LEU A 10 13.27 -5.91 7.82
C LEU A 10 12.54 -6.16 9.14
N ILE A 11 12.57 -7.40 9.64
CA ILE A 11 11.96 -7.76 10.93
C ILE A 11 12.68 -7.03 12.07
N MET A 12 14.01 -7.08 12.08
CA MET A 12 14.82 -6.41 13.11
C MET A 12 14.65 -4.89 13.06
N MET A 13 14.44 -4.32 11.88
CA MET A 13 14.19 -2.91 11.66
C MET A 13 12.83 -2.47 12.24
N ASN A 14 11.77 -3.26 12.04
CA ASN A 14 10.47 -3.04 12.68
C ASN A 14 10.52 -3.27 14.21
N LEU A 15 11.29 -4.26 14.67
CA LEU A 15 11.45 -4.57 16.08
C LEU A 15 12.18 -3.46 16.85
N GLN A 16 13.21 -2.84 16.25
CA GLN A 16 13.87 -1.67 16.82
C GLN A 16 12.93 -0.47 16.88
N MET A 17 12.14 -0.23 15.83
CA MET A 17 11.11 0.82 15.81
C MET A 17 10.09 0.68 16.96
N ALA A 18 9.73 -0.56 17.30
CA ALA A 18 8.85 -0.90 18.41
C ALA A 18 9.52 -0.70 19.78
N ARG A 19 10.78 -1.14 19.94
CA ARG A 19 11.56 -0.98 21.18
C ARG A 19 11.76 0.50 21.55
N TRP A 20 11.89 1.39 20.57
CA TRP A 20 12.11 2.82 20.79
C TRP A 20 10.82 3.64 20.96
N ARG A 21 9.64 3.00 21.06
CA ARG A 21 8.29 3.64 21.18
C ARG A 21 7.96 4.69 20.10
N LYS A 22 8.77 4.82 19.04
CA LYS A 22 8.59 5.74 17.92
C LYS A 22 7.45 5.31 16.98
N LEU A 23 6.92 4.10 17.16
CA LEU A 23 5.77 3.56 16.42
C LEU A 23 4.55 4.50 16.43
N GLY A 24 4.30 5.19 17.56
CA GLY A 24 3.19 6.14 17.67
C GLY A 24 3.32 7.35 16.73
N ARG A 25 4.54 7.81 16.45
CA ARG A 25 4.81 8.92 15.50
C ARG A 25 4.64 8.47 14.04
N LEU A 26 4.89 7.19 13.77
CA LEU A 26 4.77 6.60 12.43
C LEU A 26 3.36 6.08 12.13
N LEU A 27 2.53 5.89 13.16
CA LEU A 27 1.14 5.44 13.04
C LEU A 27 0.32 6.20 11.98
N PRO A 28 0.31 7.55 11.94
CA PRO A 28 -0.42 8.28 10.89
C PRO A 28 0.14 8.02 9.49
N ALA A 29 1.46 7.82 9.35
CA ALA A 29 2.07 7.49 8.05
C ALA A 29 1.70 6.07 7.60
N TYR A 30 1.66 5.11 8.52
CA TYR A 30 1.16 3.76 8.26
C TYR A 30 -0.32 3.73 7.91
N ALA A 31 -1.15 4.48 8.63
CA ALA A 31 -2.58 4.58 8.34
C ALA A 31 -2.83 5.22 6.96
N ALA A 32 -2.10 6.28 6.61
CA ALA A 32 -2.17 6.89 5.29
C ALA A 32 -1.75 5.91 4.19
N LEU A 33 -0.66 5.15 4.41
CA LEU A 33 -0.19 4.14 3.47
C LEU A 33 -1.20 3.01 3.28
N LEU A 34 -1.76 2.49 4.37
CA LEU A 34 -2.79 1.46 4.33
C LEU A 34 -4.06 1.94 3.62
N GLY A 35 -4.52 3.16 3.91
CA GLY A 35 -5.71 3.73 3.28
C GLY A 35 -5.53 3.98 1.78
N ALA A 36 -4.40 4.56 1.38
CA ALA A 36 -4.12 4.80 -0.04
C ALA A 36 -3.85 3.48 -0.80
N GLY A 37 -3.16 2.53 -0.17
CA GLY A 37 -2.90 1.21 -0.73
C GLY A 37 -4.17 0.38 -0.90
N SER A 38 -5.07 0.39 0.09
CA SER A 38 -6.35 -0.32 -0.01
C SER A 38 -7.24 0.25 -1.11
N ALA A 39 -7.24 1.57 -1.31
CA ALA A 39 -7.95 2.19 -2.43
C ALA A 39 -7.45 1.67 -3.79
N VAL A 40 -6.13 1.58 -3.99
CA VAL A 40 -5.55 1.01 -5.22
C VAL A 40 -5.97 -0.46 -5.38
N LEU A 41 -5.92 -1.25 -4.30
CA LEU A 41 -6.30 -2.66 -4.32
C LEU A 41 -7.77 -2.86 -4.67
N VAL A 42 -8.67 -2.06 -4.10
CA VAL A 42 -10.11 -2.13 -4.38
C VAL A 42 -10.37 -1.88 -5.87
N VAL A 43 -9.73 -0.88 -6.46
CA VAL A 43 -9.91 -0.58 -7.90
C VAL A 43 -9.29 -1.66 -8.78
N ALA A 44 -8.13 -2.19 -8.40
CA ALA A 44 -7.53 -3.33 -9.11
C ALA A 44 -8.43 -4.57 -9.04
N PHE A 45 -9.04 -4.84 -7.89
CA PHE A 45 -9.97 -5.94 -7.71
C PHE A 45 -11.22 -5.76 -8.59
N ALA A 46 -11.75 -4.53 -8.73
CA ALA A 46 -12.83 -4.24 -9.66
C ALA A 46 -12.48 -4.61 -11.11
N LEU A 47 -11.28 -4.26 -11.58
CA LEU A 47 -10.81 -4.59 -12.92
C LEU A 47 -10.66 -6.11 -13.11
N ILE A 48 -10.10 -6.80 -12.11
CA ILE A 48 -9.99 -8.27 -12.13
C ILE A 48 -11.38 -8.90 -12.23
N GLU A 49 -12.34 -8.43 -11.42
CA GLU A 49 -13.71 -8.93 -11.44
C GLU A 49 -14.39 -8.68 -12.79
N MET A 50 -14.19 -7.50 -13.40
CA MET A 50 -14.71 -7.22 -14.75
C MET A 50 -14.12 -8.16 -15.81
N VAL A 51 -12.83 -8.52 -15.71
CA VAL A 51 -12.17 -9.50 -16.59
C VAL A 51 -12.75 -10.90 -16.36
N TYR A 52 -12.89 -11.32 -15.10
CA TYR A 52 -13.44 -12.62 -14.73
C TYR A 52 -14.89 -12.77 -15.22
N HIS A 53 -15.73 -11.76 -14.97
CA HIS A 53 -17.13 -11.75 -15.38
C HIS A 53 -17.28 -11.87 -16.90
N ARG A 54 -16.40 -11.21 -17.67
CA ARG A 54 -16.38 -11.35 -19.14
C ARG A 54 -15.94 -12.72 -19.62
N GLN A 55 -15.03 -13.39 -18.91
CA GLN A 55 -14.52 -14.72 -19.28
C GLN A 55 -15.48 -15.86 -18.92
N LEU A 56 -16.13 -15.81 -17.76
CA LEU A 56 -17.10 -16.83 -17.35
C LEU A 56 -18.53 -16.56 -17.87
N GLY A 57 -18.87 -15.30 -18.13
CA GLY A 57 -20.25 -14.83 -18.25
C GLY A 57 -20.80 -14.67 -19.65
N GLY A 58 -20.41 -15.50 -20.63
CA GLY A 58 -20.99 -15.47 -21.98
C GLY A 58 -22.53 -15.55 -22.01
N SER A 59 -23.17 -16.00 -20.92
CA SER A 59 -24.63 -16.11 -20.74
C SER A 59 -25.22 -15.30 -19.56
N ALA A 60 -24.40 -14.67 -18.71
CA ALA A 60 -24.85 -14.09 -17.42
C ALA A 60 -25.20 -12.58 -17.46
N GLY A 61 -25.12 -11.94 -18.64
CA GLY A 61 -25.42 -10.51 -18.80
C GLY A 61 -24.24 -9.60 -18.45
N ALA A 62 -24.22 -8.41 -19.05
CA ALA A 62 -23.08 -7.49 -19.02
C ALA A 62 -22.92 -6.71 -17.69
N MET A 63 -23.90 -6.77 -16.79
CA MET A 63 -23.92 -5.98 -15.56
C MET A 63 -23.19 -6.71 -14.43
N LEU A 64 -22.15 -6.08 -13.87
CA LEU A 64 -21.43 -6.53 -12.68
C LEU A 64 -21.76 -5.61 -11.50
N LEU A 65 -22.17 -6.17 -10.36
CA LEU A 65 -22.34 -5.40 -9.12
C LEU A 65 -21.06 -5.48 -8.29
N PHE A 66 -20.28 -4.41 -8.26
CA PHE A 66 -19.04 -4.33 -7.50
C PHE A 66 -19.14 -3.27 -6.39
N LEU A 67 -19.05 -3.70 -5.12
CA LEU A 67 -19.20 -2.82 -3.94
C LEU A 67 -20.47 -1.94 -3.98
N GLY A 68 -21.57 -2.47 -4.51
CA GLY A 68 -22.83 -1.74 -4.67
C GLY A 68 -22.92 -0.85 -5.91
N LEU A 69 -21.85 -0.71 -6.69
CA LEU A 69 -21.85 0.00 -7.98
C LEU A 69 -22.13 -0.98 -9.12
N GLN A 70 -23.00 -0.59 -10.04
CA GLN A 70 -23.25 -1.36 -11.25
C GLN A 70 -22.24 -0.94 -12.34
N LEU A 71 -21.41 -1.89 -12.77
CA LEU A 71 -20.42 -1.74 -13.81
C LEU A 71 -20.85 -2.55 -15.03
N ASP A 72 -21.03 -1.89 -16.16
CA ASP A 72 -21.29 -2.57 -17.42
C ASP A 72 -19.97 -3.04 -18.04
N THR A 73 -19.71 -4.34 -18.01
CA THR A 73 -18.49 -4.99 -18.50
C THR A 73 -18.40 -5.03 -20.03
N SER A 74 -19.51 -4.80 -20.74
CA SER A 74 -19.56 -4.69 -22.20
C SER A 74 -19.25 -3.27 -22.71
N SER A 75 -19.42 -2.26 -21.84
CA SER A 75 -19.21 -0.86 -22.21
C SER A 75 -17.76 -0.41 -22.05
N ALA A 76 -17.18 0.19 -23.10
CA ALA A 76 -15.87 0.82 -23.04
C ALA A 76 -15.78 1.95 -21.99
N ARG A 77 -16.90 2.61 -21.65
CA ARG A 77 -16.94 3.67 -20.62
C ARG A 77 -16.61 3.13 -19.24
N SER A 78 -17.13 1.97 -18.86
CA SER A 78 -16.85 1.37 -17.55
C SER A 78 -15.37 0.99 -17.42
N TRP A 79 -14.78 0.47 -18.49
CA TRP A 79 -13.34 0.17 -18.53
C TRP A 79 -12.49 1.43 -18.42
N LEU A 80 -12.79 2.46 -19.21
CA LEU A 80 -12.08 3.74 -19.13
C LEU A 80 -12.23 4.39 -17.75
N GLY A 81 -13.41 4.32 -17.15
CA GLY A 81 -13.67 4.81 -15.80
C GLY A 81 -12.86 4.05 -14.74
N ALA A 82 -12.84 2.73 -14.80
CA ALA A 82 -12.08 1.89 -13.86
C ALA A 82 -10.56 2.07 -14.00
N PHE A 83 -10.04 2.14 -15.23
CA PHE A 83 -8.63 2.46 -15.48
C PHE A 83 -8.28 3.88 -15.04
N GLY A 84 -9.14 4.85 -15.34
CA GLY A 84 -8.96 6.24 -14.89
C GLY A 84 -8.92 6.35 -13.37
N LEU A 85 -9.79 5.62 -12.68
CA LEU A 85 -9.81 5.54 -11.22
C LEU A 85 -8.55 4.86 -10.66
N LEU A 86 -8.04 3.81 -11.33
CA LEU A 86 -6.80 3.14 -10.93
C LEU A 86 -5.61 4.09 -11.04
N ILE A 87 -5.53 4.83 -12.14
CA ILE A 87 -4.48 5.84 -12.35
C ILE A 87 -4.58 6.93 -11.28
N ALA A 88 -5.79 7.46 -11.03
CA ALA A 88 -6.01 8.47 -10.00
C ALA A 88 -5.60 7.97 -8.60
N ALA A 89 -6.00 6.76 -8.22
CA ALA A 89 -5.61 6.14 -6.96
C ALA A 89 -4.08 5.96 -6.88
N GLY A 90 -3.44 5.52 -7.96
CA GLY A 90 -1.98 5.39 -8.05
C GLY A 90 -1.24 6.74 -7.93
N LEU A 91 -1.78 7.80 -8.54
CA LEU A 91 -1.22 9.16 -8.44
C LEU A 91 -1.28 9.70 -7.02
N VAL A 92 -2.34 9.40 -6.27
CA VAL A 92 -2.47 9.74 -4.85
C VAL A 92 -1.57 8.87 -3.97
N PHE A 93 -1.42 7.58 -4.31
CA PHE A 93 -0.60 6.63 -3.55
C PHE A 93 0.89 6.93 -3.62
N ARG A 94 1.41 7.36 -4.78
CA ARG A 94 2.83 7.70 -4.98
C ARG A 94 3.42 8.67 -3.95
N PRO A 95 2.84 9.85 -3.69
CA PRO A 95 3.37 10.77 -2.69
C PRO A 95 3.23 10.23 -1.26
N VAL A 96 2.19 9.43 -0.96
CA VAL A 96 2.01 8.78 0.36
C VAL A 96 3.13 7.78 0.62
N LEU A 97 3.43 6.91 -0.36
CA LEU A 97 4.57 6.01 -0.32
C LEU A 97 5.89 6.76 -0.10
N ARG A 98 6.13 7.82 -0.88
CA ARG A 98 7.37 8.61 -0.77
C ARG A 98 7.51 9.25 0.61
N ARG A 99 6.44 9.84 1.14
CA ARG A 99 6.42 10.44 2.48
C ARG A 99 6.66 9.39 3.58
N PHE A 100 6.09 8.20 3.42
CA PHE A 100 6.35 7.08 4.31
C PHE A 100 7.83 6.69 4.28
N SER A 101 8.42 6.48 3.10
CA SER A 101 9.84 6.14 2.96
C SER A 101 10.78 7.17 3.59
N VAL A 102 10.49 8.47 3.42
CA VAL A 102 11.29 9.53 4.04
C VAL A 102 11.19 9.50 5.57
N GLN A 103 9.98 9.40 6.12
CA GLN A 103 9.78 9.33 7.57
C GLN A 103 10.38 8.07 8.17
N TRP A 104 10.27 6.95 7.47
CA TRP A 104 10.87 5.68 7.84
C TRP A 104 12.39 5.78 7.90
N ASN A 105 13.01 6.30 6.84
CA ASN A 105 14.46 6.46 6.78
C ASN A 105 14.97 7.41 7.87
N ALA A 106 14.30 8.54 8.10
CA ALA A 106 14.67 9.47 9.17
C ALA A 106 14.65 8.79 10.54
N ALA A 107 13.62 7.98 10.81
CA ALA A 107 13.49 7.27 12.08
C ALA A 107 14.56 6.17 12.26
N GLN A 108 15.03 5.55 11.16
CA GLN A 108 16.17 4.63 11.18
C GLN A 108 17.49 5.32 11.46
N HIS A 109 17.76 6.47 10.84
CA HIS A 109 18.98 7.24 11.09
C HIS A 109 19.04 7.72 12.55
N GLU A 110 17.91 8.13 13.14
CA GLU A 110 17.84 8.48 14.58
C GLU A 110 18.24 7.29 15.48
N ILE A 111 17.80 6.06 15.16
CA ILE A 111 18.13 4.85 15.93
C ILE A 111 19.62 4.49 15.77
N GLU A 112 20.15 4.57 14.55
CA GLU A 112 21.54 4.25 14.28
C GLU A 112 22.50 5.24 14.94
N GLN A 113 22.18 6.53 14.94
CA GLN A 113 22.92 7.56 15.67
C GLN A 113 22.93 7.30 17.17
N ALA A 114 21.78 6.94 17.75
CA ALA A 114 21.69 6.66 19.17
C ALA A 114 22.46 5.38 19.57
N LEU A 115 22.44 4.34 18.72
CA LEU A 115 23.25 3.13 18.91
C LEU A 115 24.77 3.42 18.82
N GLN A 116 25.18 4.38 17.99
CA GLN A 116 26.59 4.78 17.86
C GLN A 116 27.06 5.69 18.99
N SER A 117 26.20 6.58 19.51
CA SER A 117 26.55 7.48 20.62
C SER A 117 26.58 6.79 21.99
N GLU A 118 25.79 5.72 22.20
CA GLU A 118 25.68 5.02 23.49
C GLU A 118 26.49 3.72 23.60
N GLY A 119 27.40 3.39 22.67
CA GLY A 119 28.38 2.31 22.87
C GLY A 119 27.86 0.88 23.13
N GLY A 120 26.54 0.64 23.14
CA GLY A 120 25.94 -0.68 23.29
C GLY A 120 24.84 -0.75 24.36
N LEU A 121 23.59 -0.67 23.89
CA LEU A 121 22.31 -0.99 24.55
C LEU A 121 21.89 -0.11 25.77
N PRO A 122 20.57 0.16 25.91
CA PRO A 122 20.00 0.82 27.10
C PRO A 122 20.03 -0.08 28.34
#